data_AF-A0A9E6UPH3-F1
#
_entry.id   AF-A0A9E6UPH3-F1
#
_cell.length_a   1.000
_cell.length_b   1.000
_cell.length_c   1.000
_cell.angle_alpha   90.00
_cell.angle_beta   90.00
_cell.angle_gamma   90.00
#
_symmetry.space_group_name_H-M   'P 1'
#
loop_
_entity.id
_entity.type
_entity.pdbx_description
1 polymer ?
#
loop_
_entity_poly.entity_id
_entity_poly.type
_entity_poly.pdbx_seq_one_letter_code
_entity_poly.pdbx_strand_id
1 'polypeptide(L)'
;MSAAAVMRYRVDPGDVPAEKAARRMGLTLADFETLLPKLLSRGFPPADPTTGNYDLEAIDAWRKRRNPHLFAIGLTAPASARDADDVVMARLEAARRG
;
A
#
# COMPACT_ATOMS: atom_id res chain seq x y z
N MET A 1 -26.72 -35.62 -4.48
CA MET A 1 -26.94 -34.27 -3.91
C MET A 1 -25.61 -33.81 -3.31
N SER A 2 -24.88 -32.93 -3.99
CA SER A 2 -23.60 -32.42 -3.50
C SER A 2 -23.87 -31.30 -2.49
N ALA A 3 -23.32 -31.40 -1.29
CA ALA A 3 -23.38 -30.35 -0.29
C ALA A 3 -22.53 -29.17 -0.80
N ALA A 4 -23.18 -28.07 -1.19
CA ALA A 4 -22.48 -26.82 -1.44
C ALA A 4 -21.76 -26.42 -0.15
N ALA A 5 -20.44 -26.40 -0.17
CA ALA A 5 -19.64 -25.96 0.96
C ALA A 5 -20.07 -24.53 1.34
N VAL A 6 -20.65 -24.37 2.53
CA VAL A 6 -20.97 -23.06 3.11
C VAL A 6 -19.66 -22.28 3.21
N MET A 7 -19.46 -21.29 2.33
CA MET A 7 -18.31 -20.37 2.43
C MET A 7 -18.34 -19.73 3.82
N ARG A 8 -17.34 -20.07 4.65
CA ARG A 8 -17.28 -19.67 6.06
C ARG A 8 -16.68 -18.28 6.29
N TYR A 9 -16.03 -17.71 5.29
CA TYR A 9 -15.34 -16.42 5.39
C TYR A 9 -15.39 -15.68 4.05
N ARG A 10 -15.96 -14.46 4.03
CA ARG A 10 -15.85 -13.57 2.88
C ARG A 10 -14.50 -12.88 2.95
N VAL A 11 -13.56 -13.32 2.13
CA VAL A 11 -12.35 -12.55 1.83
C VAL A 11 -12.75 -11.55 0.74
N ASP A 12 -12.61 -10.26 1.02
CA ASP A 12 -12.73 -9.27 -0.04
C ASP A 12 -11.50 -9.38 -0.96
N PRO A 13 -11.69 -9.48 -2.29
CA PRO A 13 -10.58 -9.42 -3.22
C PRO A 13 -9.86 -8.07 -3.10
N GLY A 14 -8.54 -8.05 -3.38
CA GLY A 14 -7.74 -6.83 -3.33
C GLY A 14 -8.21 -5.78 -4.35
N ASP A 15 -8.56 -6.25 -5.55
CA ASP A 15 -9.20 -5.44 -6.58
C ASP A 15 -10.71 -5.41 -6.41
N VAL A 16 -11.29 -4.22 -6.31
CA VAL A 16 -12.71 -4.03 -6.02
C VAL A 16 -13.38 -3.00 -6.94
N PRO A 17 -14.70 -3.13 -7.20
CA PRO A 17 -15.43 -2.11 -7.93
C PRO A 17 -15.44 -0.74 -7.24
N ALA A 18 -15.72 0.31 -8.01
CA ALA A 18 -15.74 1.70 -7.55
C ALA A 18 -16.57 1.93 -6.27
N GLU A 19 -17.71 1.24 -6.11
CA GLU A 19 -18.54 1.40 -4.91
C GLU A 19 -17.83 0.95 -3.62
N LYS A 20 -17.09 -0.16 -3.67
CA LYS A 20 -16.30 -0.63 -2.52
C LYS A 20 -15.11 0.29 -2.26
N ALA A 21 -14.46 0.78 -3.30
CA ALA A 21 -13.39 1.78 -3.18
C ALA A 21 -13.90 3.08 -2.53
N ALA A 22 -15.08 3.56 -2.94
CA ALA A 22 -15.74 4.72 -2.36
C ALA A 22 -16.03 4.51 -0.86
N ARG A 23 -16.59 3.34 -0.50
CA ARG A 23 -16.82 2.97 0.91
C ARG A 23 -15.52 2.92 1.71
N ARG A 24 -14.42 2.42 1.15
CA ARG A 24 -13.09 2.44 1.79
C ARG A 24 -12.61 3.87 2.09
N MET A 25 -12.99 4.82 1.23
CA MET A 25 -12.72 6.26 1.38
C MET A 25 -13.72 6.99 2.28
N GLY A 26 -14.77 6.31 2.77
CA GLY A 26 -15.84 6.92 3.56
C GLY A 26 -16.79 7.80 2.75
N LEU A 27 -16.92 7.54 1.45
CA LEU A 27 -17.74 8.30 0.50
C LEU A 27 -18.87 7.45 -0.06
N THR A 28 -19.93 8.10 -0.53
CA THR A 28 -20.89 7.46 -1.45
C THR A 28 -20.24 7.28 -2.82
N LEU A 29 -20.77 6.39 -3.67
CA LEU A 29 -20.26 6.22 -5.04
C LEU A 29 -20.34 7.54 -5.83
N ALA A 30 -21.46 8.26 -5.74
CA ALA A 30 -21.65 9.53 -6.45
C ALA A 30 -20.65 10.61 -5.99
N ASP A 31 -20.38 10.72 -4.69
CA ASP A 31 -19.37 11.65 -4.17
C ASP A 31 -17.97 11.26 -4.63
N PHE A 32 -17.68 9.95 -4.64
CA PHE A 32 -16.40 9.44 -5.10
C PHE A 32 -16.17 9.77 -6.58
N GLU A 33 -17.13 9.54 -7.47
CA GLU A 33 -17.05 9.88 -8.89
C GLU A 33 -16.91 11.39 -9.11
N THR A 34 -17.65 12.19 -8.36
CA THR A 34 -17.58 13.67 -8.42
C THR A 34 -16.19 14.18 -8.00
N LEU A 35 -15.57 13.56 -6.99
CA LEU A 35 -14.26 13.95 -6.49
C LEU A 35 -13.10 13.27 -7.21
N LEU A 36 -13.36 12.19 -7.98
CA LEU A 36 -12.33 11.36 -8.60
C LEU A 36 -11.33 12.16 -9.45
N PRO A 37 -11.73 13.13 -10.30
CA PRO A 37 -10.75 13.92 -11.05
C PRO A 37 -9.78 14.70 -10.15
N LYS A 38 -10.27 15.22 -9.01
CA LYS A 38 -9.45 15.93 -8.01
C LYS A 38 -8.59 14.99 -7.18
N LEU A 39 -9.05 13.75 -6.97
CA LEU A 39 -8.26 12.71 -6.30
C LEU A 39 -7.09 12.28 -7.21
N LEU A 40 -7.38 12.00 -8.49
CA LEU A 40 -6.39 11.62 -9.49
C LEU A 40 -5.31 12.70 -9.69
N SER A 41 -5.69 13.99 -9.71
CA SER A 41 -4.71 15.08 -9.80
C SER A 41 -3.77 15.18 -8.59
N ARG A 42 -4.15 14.56 -7.46
CA ARG A 42 -3.33 14.43 -6.24
C ARG A 42 -2.60 13.09 -6.17
N GLY A 43 -2.57 12.33 -7.27
CA GLY A 43 -1.90 11.03 -7.36
C GLY A 43 -2.66 9.88 -6.72
N PHE A 44 -3.98 9.98 -6.55
CA PHE A 44 -4.80 8.83 -6.18
C PHE A 44 -4.66 7.72 -7.24
N PRO A 45 -4.60 6.44 -6.86
CA PRO A 45 -4.43 5.35 -7.81
C PRO A 45 -5.64 5.24 -8.75
N PRO A 46 -5.44 5.22 -10.08
CA PRO A 46 -6.52 5.01 -11.03
C PRO A 46 -7.04 3.57 -10.95
N ALA A 47 -8.25 3.35 -11.45
CA ALA A 47 -8.75 2.00 -11.69
C ALA A 47 -7.87 1.27 -12.71
N ASP A 48 -7.80 -0.05 -12.59
CA ASP A 48 -7.24 -0.91 -13.63
C ASP A 48 -7.99 -0.69 -14.96
N PRO A 49 -7.28 -0.42 -16.06
CA PRO A 49 -7.90 -0.07 -17.34
C PRO A 49 -8.67 -1.23 -17.99
N THR A 50 -8.40 -2.48 -17.59
CA THR A 50 -9.01 -3.67 -18.19
C THR A 50 -10.31 -4.04 -17.48
N THR A 51 -10.34 -3.93 -16.15
CA THR A 51 -11.43 -4.39 -15.29
C THR A 51 -12.26 -3.25 -14.71
N GLY A 52 -11.72 -2.03 -14.67
CA GLY A 52 -12.33 -0.90 -13.98
C GLY A 52 -12.32 -1.01 -12.44
N ASN A 53 -11.63 -2.02 -11.89
CA ASN A 53 -11.50 -2.20 -10.45
C ASN A 53 -10.36 -1.35 -9.86
N TYR A 54 -10.46 -1.08 -8.57
CA TYR A 54 -9.45 -0.35 -7.80
C TYR A 54 -8.76 -1.30 -6.83
N ASP A 55 -7.45 -1.17 -6.74
CA ASP A 55 -6.63 -1.87 -5.74
C ASP A 55 -6.77 -1.18 -4.36
N LEU A 56 -7.31 -1.91 -3.39
CA LEU A 56 -7.48 -1.42 -2.00
C LEU A 56 -6.14 -1.14 -1.30
N GLU A 57 -5.11 -1.92 -1.58
CA GLU A 57 -3.78 -1.72 -1.00
C GLU A 57 -3.14 -0.45 -1.56
N ALA A 58 -3.28 -0.21 -2.86
CA ALA A 58 -2.83 1.03 -3.48
C ALA A 58 -3.53 2.27 -2.88
N ILE A 59 -4.85 2.18 -2.64
CA ILE A 59 -5.63 3.24 -1.98
C ILE A 59 -5.07 3.50 -0.57
N ASP A 60 -4.85 2.45 0.23
CA ASP A 60 -4.33 2.59 1.58
C ASP A 60 -2.89 3.11 1.61
N ALA A 61 -2.05 2.68 0.68
CA ALA A 61 -0.70 3.21 0.51
C ALA A 61 -0.73 4.72 0.21
N TRP A 62 -1.60 5.16 -0.71
CA TRP A 62 -1.80 6.58 -0.99
C TRP A 62 -2.28 7.36 0.24
N ARG A 63 -3.24 6.80 1.02
CA ARG A 63 -3.76 7.41 2.26
C ARG A 63 -2.69 7.59 3.34
N LYS A 64 -1.70 6.70 3.39
CA LYS A 64 -0.55 6.83 4.31
C LYS A 64 0.49 7.82 3.77
N ARG A 65 0.82 7.75 2.48
CA ARG A 65 1.79 8.66 1.81
C ARG A 65 1.40 10.13 1.92
N ARG A 66 0.10 10.46 1.90
CA ARG A 66 -0.37 11.84 2.15
C ARG A 66 -0.17 12.34 3.59
N ASN A 67 0.13 11.45 4.54
CA ASN A 67 0.41 11.77 5.95
C ASN A 67 1.77 11.16 6.38
N PRO A 68 2.88 11.54 5.74
CA PRO A 68 4.18 10.87 5.96
C PRO A 68 4.72 11.06 7.38
N HIS A 69 4.23 12.04 8.13
CA HIS A 69 4.60 12.24 9.53
C HIS A 69 3.93 11.23 10.49
N LEU A 70 2.79 10.64 10.09
CA LEU A 70 2.07 9.63 10.90
C LEU A 70 2.53 8.20 10.59
N PHE A 71 3.08 7.99 9.40
CA PHE A 71 3.51 6.69 8.94
C PHE A 71 4.95 6.83 8.49
N ALA A 72 5.84 6.06 9.12
CA ALA A 72 7.27 5.91 8.82
C ALA A 72 7.60 5.41 7.39
N ILE A 73 6.84 5.83 6.38
CA ILE A 73 7.00 5.49 4.98
C ILE A 73 8.23 6.25 4.47
N GLY A 74 9.31 5.52 4.25
CA GLY A 74 10.60 6.08 3.83
C GLY A 74 11.63 6.28 4.95
N LEU A 75 11.39 5.75 6.16
CA LEU A 75 12.41 5.74 7.24
C LEU A 75 13.43 4.60 7.12
N THR A 76 13.31 3.73 6.13
CA THR A 76 14.50 2.98 5.68
C THR A 76 15.45 3.99 5.06
N ALA A 77 16.50 4.34 5.81
CA ALA A 77 17.68 4.96 5.22
C ALA A 77 18.00 4.20 3.92
N PRO A 78 18.34 4.90 2.81
CA PRO A 78 18.76 4.20 1.62
C PRO A 78 19.84 3.21 2.05
N ALA A 79 19.76 1.98 1.53
CA ALA A 79 20.84 1.03 1.70
C ALA A 79 22.07 1.66 1.05
N SER A 80 22.86 2.40 1.82
CA SER A 80 24.20 2.78 1.43
C SER A 80 24.92 1.46 1.28
N ALA A 81 25.29 1.07 0.06
CA ALA A 81 26.24 0.00 -0.15
C ALA A 81 27.47 0.36 0.70
N ARG A 82 27.66 -0.34 1.80
CA ARG A 82 28.92 -0.30 2.54
C ARG A 82 29.81 -1.31 1.83
N ASP A 83 31.02 -0.90 1.50
CA ASP A 83 32.01 -1.83 1.01
C ASP A 83 32.11 -2.99 2.01
N ALA A 84 32.09 -4.22 1.51
CA ALA A 84 32.16 -5.40 2.36
C ALA A 84 33.46 -5.39 3.19
N ASP A 85 34.54 -4.85 2.64
CA ASP A 85 35.83 -4.76 3.31
C ASP A 85 35.78 -3.78 4.49
N ASP A 86 35.11 -2.64 4.35
CA ASP A 86 34.91 -1.67 5.44
C ASP A 86 34.12 -2.28 6.61
N VAL A 87 33.11 -3.09 6.31
CA VAL A 87 32.29 -3.77 7.32
C VAL A 87 33.10 -4.85 8.04
N VAL A 88 33.92 -5.61 7.32
CA VAL A 88 34.77 -6.65 7.90
C VAL A 88 35.83 -6.02 8.81
N MET A 89 36.49 -4.94 8.37
CA MET A 89 37.50 -4.24 9.17
C MET A 89 36.91 -3.64 10.44
N ALA A 90 35.75 -2.97 10.35
CA ALA A 90 35.06 -2.44 11.53
C ALA A 90 34.68 -3.53 12.55
N ARG A 91 34.29 -4.73 12.09
CA ARG A 91 33.97 -5.87 12.97
C ARG A 91 35.21 -6.45 13.64
N LEU A 92 36.31 -6.56 12.91
CA LEU A 92 37.60 -7.02 13.45
C LEU A 92 38.14 -6.06 14.52
N GLU A 93 38.02 -4.76 14.31
CA GLU A 93 38.42 -3.77 15.30
C GLU A 93 37.53 -3.78 16.55
N ALA A 94 36.22 -4.00 16.39
CA ALA A 94 35.31 -4.14 17.53
C ALA A 94 35.64 -5.39 18.37
N ALA A 95 35.95 -6.51 17.72
CA ALA A 95 36.34 -7.75 18.40
C ALA A 95 37.70 -7.66 19.11
N ARG A 96 38.61 -6.79 18.64
CA ARG A 96 39.92 -6.55 19.27
C ARG A 96 39.85 -5.62 20.49
N ARG A 97 38.75 -4.87 20.65
CA ARG A 97 38.53 -3.91 21.75
C ARG A 97 37.72 -4.50 22.92
N GLY A 98 37.27 -5.76 22.82
CA GLY A 98 36.68 -6.54 23.92
C GLY A 98 37.63 -7.60 24.42
#